data_AF-A0A7Y1UUC9-F1
#
_entry.id   AF-A0A7Y1UUC9-F1
#
_cell.length_a   1.000
_cell.length_b   1.000
_cell.length_c   1.000
_cell.angle_alpha   90.00
_cell.angle_beta   90.00
_cell.angle_gamma   90.00
#
_symmetry.space_group_name_H-M   'P 1'
#
loop_
_entity.id
_entity.type
_entity.pdbx_description
1 polymer ?
#
loop_
_entity_poly.entity_id
_entity_poly.type
_entity_poly.pdbx_seq_one_letter_code
_entity_poly.pdbx_strand_id
1 'polypeptide(L)'
;MKERELSFAVGPTPDIAIRIAAGHILVVEGPAGTIGVSISAANPAKLLVEQFRDHVQIGAEGRLRGSYRVRLEVPAETDINVTVASGDVEVRGPVGDFTARSASGDISLDSATGRVEVKVASGNIAIGLVGGDARVVSASGDVTISRAEADCSVATASGDLDFGTVGGS
;
A
#
# COMPACT_ATOMS: atom_id res chain seq x y z
N MET A 1 -10.60 18.47 11.94
CA MET A 1 -9.50 17.50 11.87
C MET A 1 -8.21 18.30 11.84
N LYS A 2 -7.09 17.76 12.32
CA LYS A 2 -5.79 18.42 12.26
C LYS A 2 -4.97 17.78 11.15
N GLU A 3 -4.25 18.61 10.42
CA GLU A 3 -3.33 18.18 9.36
C GLU A 3 -1.90 18.30 9.86
N ARG A 4 -1.06 17.36 9.44
CA ARG A 4 0.37 17.33 9.71
C ARG A 4 1.06 16.90 8.43
N GLU A 5 1.94 17.75 7.92
CA GLU A 5 2.74 17.48 6.74
C GLU A 5 4.21 17.35 7.11
N LEU A 6 4.87 16.38 6.50
CA LEU A 6 6.27 16.07 6.70
C LEU A 6 6.89 15.79 5.33
N SER A 7 8.14 16.16 5.15
CA SER A 7 8.92 15.82 3.96
C SER A 7 10.26 15.24 4.37
N PHE A 8 10.67 14.20 3.66
CA PHE A 8 11.86 13.42 3.96
C PHE A 8 12.70 13.28 2.69
N ALA A 9 13.97 13.67 2.74
CA ALA A 9 14.88 13.50 1.61
C ALA A 9 15.37 12.05 1.59
N VAL A 10 15.23 11.37 0.46
CA VAL A 10 15.54 9.95 0.30
C VAL A 10 16.36 9.69 -0.96
N GLY A 11 16.96 8.50 -1.03
CA GLY A 11 17.66 7.97 -2.18
C GLY A 11 16.74 7.59 -3.35
N PRO A 12 17.29 6.91 -4.36
CA PRO A 12 16.60 6.59 -5.61
C PRO A 12 15.54 5.49 -5.46
N THR A 13 15.74 4.56 -4.53
CA THR A 13 14.84 3.42 -4.26
C THR A 13 14.50 3.43 -2.76
N PRO A 14 13.66 4.36 -2.31
CA PRO A 14 13.30 4.43 -0.90
C PRO A 14 12.33 3.32 -0.55
N ASP A 15 12.23 3.02 0.74
CA ASP A 15 11.31 2.03 1.24
C ASP A 15 10.44 2.61 2.36
N ILE A 16 9.13 2.39 2.27
CA ILE A 16 8.17 2.94 3.21
C ILE A 16 7.35 1.83 3.89
N ALA A 17 7.37 1.81 5.21
CA ALA A 17 6.63 0.87 6.03
C ALA A 17 5.54 1.59 6.82
N ILE A 18 4.28 1.23 6.58
CA ILE A 18 3.13 1.86 7.19
C ILE A 18 2.42 0.83 8.06
N ARG A 19 2.28 1.12 9.35
CA ARG A 19 1.55 0.30 10.30
C ARG A 19 0.55 1.15 11.07
N ILE A 20 -0.71 1.05 10.68
CA ILE A 20 -1.82 1.75 11.34
C ILE A 20 -2.96 0.78 11.68
N ALA A 21 -3.73 1.09 12.72
CA ALA A 21 -4.86 0.23 13.09
C ALA A 21 -6.03 0.43 12.13
N ALA A 22 -6.36 1.67 11.78
CA ALA A 22 -7.44 1.96 10.86
C ALA A 22 -7.24 3.29 10.14
N GLY A 23 -7.78 3.39 8.92
CA GLY A 23 -7.68 4.61 8.14
C GLY A 23 -7.82 4.39 6.63
N HIS A 24 -7.58 5.45 5.88
CA HIS A 24 -7.42 5.42 4.44
C HIS A 24 -5.98 5.82 4.11
N ILE A 25 -5.29 4.99 3.36
CA ILE A 25 -3.93 5.25 2.89
C ILE A 25 -4.03 5.50 1.41
N LEU A 26 -3.59 6.68 0.97
CA LEU A 26 -3.47 7.04 -0.43
C LEU A 26 -1.99 7.27 -0.73
N VAL A 27 -1.41 6.46 -1.60
CA VAL A 27 -0.10 6.70 -2.15
C VAL A 27 -0.27 7.24 -3.56
N VAL A 28 0.46 8.29 -3.87
CA VAL A 28 0.56 8.87 -5.22
C VAL A 28 2.02 9.02 -5.59
N GLU A 29 2.28 9.02 -6.89
CA GLU A 29 3.59 9.40 -7.42
C GLU A 29 3.92 10.86 -7.03
N GLY A 30 5.15 11.05 -6.55
CA GLY A 30 5.72 12.32 -6.13
C GLY A 30 7.10 12.57 -6.76
N PRO A 31 7.73 13.70 -6.43
CA PRO A 31 9.04 14.06 -6.98
C PRO A 31 10.14 13.11 -6.53
N ALA A 32 11.06 12.78 -7.43
CA ALA A 32 12.22 11.95 -7.11
C ALA A 32 13.07 12.52 -5.97
N GLY A 33 13.56 11.64 -5.10
CA GLY A 33 14.43 11.99 -3.97
C GLY A 33 13.70 12.61 -2.76
N THR A 34 12.37 12.71 -2.79
CA THR A 34 11.59 13.22 -1.64
C THR A 34 10.37 12.36 -1.40
N ILE A 35 10.13 12.00 -0.14
CA ILE A 35 8.85 11.44 0.30
C ILE A 35 8.07 12.53 1.04
N GLY A 36 6.90 12.87 0.51
CA GLY A 36 5.91 13.71 1.16
C GLY A 36 4.93 12.86 1.97
N VAL A 37 4.66 13.25 3.22
CA VAL A 37 3.71 12.57 4.11
C VAL A 37 2.72 13.59 4.65
N SER A 38 1.46 13.49 4.23
CA SER A 38 0.36 14.31 4.73
C SER A 38 -0.61 13.47 5.54
N ILE A 39 -0.72 13.76 6.83
CA ILE A 39 -1.55 13.05 7.78
C ILE A 39 -2.70 13.95 8.22
N SER A 40 -3.93 13.54 7.95
CA SER A 40 -5.14 14.16 8.47
C SER A 40 -5.82 13.23 9.47
N ALA A 41 -5.88 13.65 10.74
CA ALA A 41 -6.53 12.88 11.80
C ALA A 41 -7.07 13.79 12.90
N ALA A 42 -7.88 13.24 13.82
CA ALA A 42 -8.25 13.96 15.04
C ALA A 42 -7.01 14.29 15.90
N ASN A 43 -6.05 13.36 15.95
CA ASN A 43 -4.79 13.54 16.67
C ASN A 43 -3.61 12.98 15.85
N PRO A 44 -3.04 13.77 14.92
CA PRO A 44 -1.94 13.32 14.06
C PRO A 44 -0.61 13.15 14.82
N ALA A 45 -0.48 13.68 16.04
CA ALA A 45 0.71 13.50 16.87
C ALA A 45 0.88 12.06 17.39
N LYS A 46 -0.19 11.24 17.36
CA LYS A 46 -0.12 9.81 17.70
C LYS A 46 0.48 8.93 16.60
N LEU A 47 0.58 9.45 15.38
CA LEU A 47 1.30 8.78 14.31
C LEU A 47 2.77 9.20 14.38
N LEU A 48 3.60 8.23 14.74
CA LEU A 48 5.05 8.39 14.77
C LEU A 48 5.55 8.16 13.35
N VAL A 49 6.26 9.14 12.83
CA VAL A 49 6.89 9.06 11.51
C VAL A 49 8.38 9.21 11.75
N GLU A 50 9.13 8.17 11.46
CA GLU A 50 10.56 8.09 11.66
C GLU A 50 11.24 7.76 10.32
N GLN A 51 12.34 8.43 10.04
CA GLN A 51 13.15 8.17 8.86
C GLN A 51 14.53 7.67 9.28
N PHE A 52 14.97 6.57 8.68
CA PHE A 52 16.31 6.02 8.79
C PHE A 52 16.92 5.88 7.39
N ARG A 53 17.68 6.89 6.96
CA ARG A 53 18.22 7.00 5.59
C ARG A 53 17.07 6.96 4.57
N ASP A 54 16.99 5.91 3.77
CA ASP A 54 16.00 5.76 2.71
C ASP A 54 14.74 5.01 3.18
N HIS A 55 14.75 4.55 4.45
CA HIS A 55 13.62 3.90 5.09
C HIS A 55 12.75 4.90 5.84
N VAL A 56 11.47 5.01 5.47
CA VAL A 56 10.47 5.78 6.21
C VAL A 56 9.48 4.84 6.87
N GLN A 57 9.33 4.93 8.19
CA GLN A 57 8.35 4.14 8.93
C GLN A 57 7.28 5.05 9.52
N ILE A 58 6.02 4.69 9.27
CA ILE A 58 4.83 5.32 9.87
C ILE A 58 4.20 4.30 10.81
N GLY A 59 4.33 4.54 12.10
CA GLY A 59 3.73 3.75 13.15
C GLY A 59 2.69 4.52 13.94
N ALA A 60 1.95 3.80 14.78
CA ALA A 60 0.97 4.38 15.66
C ALA A 60 1.26 4.03 17.11
N GLU A 61 1.25 5.03 18.00
CA GLU A 61 1.47 4.80 19.42
C GLU A 61 0.16 4.44 20.14
N GLY A 62 0.09 3.21 20.62
CA GLY A 62 -1.04 2.69 21.40
C GLY A 62 -2.31 2.47 20.59
N ARG A 63 -3.46 2.45 21.29
CA ARG A 63 -4.76 2.19 20.66
C ARG A 63 -5.24 3.45 19.94
N LEU A 64 -5.14 3.43 18.62
CA LEU A 64 -5.74 4.46 17.78
C LEU A 64 -7.27 4.40 17.87
N ARG A 65 -7.90 5.56 18.02
CA ARG A 65 -9.36 5.72 17.94
C ARG A 65 -9.65 6.85 16.95
N GLY A 66 -10.48 6.56 15.96
CA GLY A 66 -10.86 7.49 14.90
C GLY A 66 -10.36 7.06 13.53
N SER A 67 -10.71 7.83 12.52
CA SER A 67 -10.25 7.67 11.15
C SER A 67 -8.97 8.49 10.92
N TYR A 68 -7.99 7.84 10.32
CA TYR A 68 -6.74 8.47 9.90
C TYR A 68 -6.73 8.49 8.37
N ARG A 69 -6.47 9.64 7.77
CA ARG A 69 -6.17 9.72 6.34
C ARG A 69 -4.69 10.01 6.21
N VAL A 70 -3.97 9.11 5.57
CA VAL A 70 -2.54 9.25 5.30
C VAL A 70 -2.39 9.33 3.79
N ARG A 71 -1.91 10.47 3.30
CA ARG A 71 -1.52 10.66 1.91
C ARG A 71 0.00 10.65 1.84
N LEU A 72 0.53 9.88 0.91
CA LEU A 72 1.96 9.72 0.68
C LEU A 72 2.26 10.10 -0.76
N GLU A 73 3.27 10.94 -0.94
CA GLU A 73 3.80 11.30 -2.25
C GLU A 73 5.20 10.71 -2.31
N VAL A 74 5.38 9.65 -3.09
CA VAL A 74 6.62 8.87 -3.12
C VAL A 74 7.20 8.85 -4.53
N PRO A 75 8.52 8.82 -4.70
CA PRO A 75 9.14 8.60 -6.01
C PRO A 75 8.63 7.33 -6.68
N ALA A 76 8.70 7.27 -8.01
CA ALA A 76 8.59 6.00 -8.73
C ALA A 76 9.63 4.99 -8.20
N GLU A 77 9.34 3.69 -8.30
CA GLU A 77 10.22 2.61 -7.81
C GLU A 77 10.39 2.58 -6.28
N THR A 78 9.50 3.23 -5.53
CA THR A 78 9.48 3.13 -4.06
C THR A 78 8.90 1.78 -3.64
N ASP A 79 9.58 1.11 -2.72
CA ASP A 79 9.07 -0.11 -2.09
C ASP A 79 8.07 0.25 -0.99
N ILE A 80 6.86 -0.32 -1.05
CA ILE A 80 5.78 0.03 -0.14
C ILE A 80 5.35 -1.21 0.63
N ASN A 81 5.42 -1.12 1.95
CA ASN A 81 4.91 -2.12 2.87
C ASN A 81 3.79 -1.53 3.73
N VAL A 82 2.56 -1.98 3.48
CA VAL A 82 1.38 -1.53 4.23
C VAL A 82 0.85 -2.64 5.12
N THR A 83 0.67 -2.33 6.39
CA THR A 83 -0.05 -3.16 7.35
C THR A 83 -1.15 -2.32 8.00
N VAL A 84 -2.39 -2.66 7.71
CA VAL A 84 -3.57 -2.02 8.30
C VAL A 84 -4.47 -3.08 8.94
N ALA A 85 -5.10 -2.79 10.08
CA ALA A 85 -6.10 -3.73 10.61
C ALA A 85 -7.45 -3.53 9.92
N SER A 86 -7.91 -2.29 9.81
CA SER A 86 -9.18 -1.94 9.14
C SER A 86 -9.06 -0.66 8.33
N GLY A 87 -8.95 -0.75 7.01
CA GLY A 87 -8.81 0.44 6.19
C GLY A 87 -8.50 0.14 4.74
N ASP A 88 -8.79 1.13 3.90
CA ASP A 88 -8.57 1.04 2.47
C ASP A 88 -7.18 1.55 2.11
N VAL A 89 -6.55 0.87 1.16
CA VAL A 89 -5.22 1.21 0.65
C VAL A 89 -5.34 1.45 -0.84
N GLU A 90 -5.01 2.65 -1.27
CA GLU A 90 -5.03 3.05 -2.67
C GLU A 90 -3.64 3.51 -3.08
N VAL A 91 -3.07 2.90 -4.11
CA VAL A 91 -1.76 3.26 -4.67
C VAL A 91 -1.96 3.65 -6.13
N ARG A 92 -1.67 4.92 -6.43
CA ARG A 92 -1.80 5.50 -7.78
C ARG A 92 -0.42 5.81 -8.35
N GLY A 93 -0.09 5.19 -9.48
CA GLY A 93 1.20 5.31 -10.13
C GLY A 93 2.12 4.10 -9.91
N PRO A 94 3.27 4.08 -10.60
CA PRO A 94 4.21 2.97 -10.58
C PRO A 94 5.06 2.98 -9.30
N VAL A 95 5.02 1.86 -8.59
CA VAL A 95 5.83 1.62 -7.39
C VAL A 95 6.78 0.44 -7.63
N GLY A 96 7.77 0.26 -6.77
CA GLY A 96 8.71 -0.87 -6.84
C GLY A 96 8.03 -2.16 -6.36
N ASP A 97 8.53 -2.73 -5.28
CA ASP A 97 7.87 -3.84 -4.61
C ASP A 97 6.69 -3.34 -3.76
N PHE A 98 5.54 -4.00 -3.87
CA PHE A 98 4.35 -3.68 -3.09
C PHE A 98 3.94 -4.86 -2.22
N THR A 99 3.96 -4.65 -0.90
CA THR A 99 3.41 -5.59 0.07
C THR A 99 2.27 -4.94 0.83
N ALA A 100 1.10 -5.56 0.84
CA ALA A 100 -0.03 -5.07 1.64
C ALA A 100 -0.70 -6.17 2.46
N ARG A 101 -0.99 -5.84 3.72
CA ARG A 101 -1.64 -6.73 4.69
C ARG A 101 -2.78 -5.99 5.34
N SER A 102 -4.00 -6.49 5.16
CA SER A 102 -5.21 -5.95 5.78
C SER A 102 -6.03 -7.04 6.45
N ALA A 103 -6.63 -6.76 7.62
CA ALA A 103 -7.67 -7.66 8.15
C ALA A 103 -9.03 -7.33 7.51
N SER A 104 -9.33 -6.04 7.31
CA SER A 104 -10.52 -5.62 6.58
C SER A 104 -10.29 -4.33 5.78
N GLY A 105 -10.80 -4.27 4.56
CA GLY A 105 -10.75 -3.07 3.72
C GLY A 105 -10.23 -3.39 2.32
N ASP A 106 -10.48 -2.46 1.40
CA ASP A 106 -10.18 -2.67 -0.01
C ASP A 106 -8.75 -2.25 -0.34
N ILE A 107 -8.11 -2.98 -1.25
CA ILE A 107 -6.75 -2.67 -1.72
C ILE A 107 -6.79 -2.45 -3.22
N SER A 108 -6.38 -1.26 -3.64
CA SER A 108 -6.27 -0.88 -5.04
C SER A 108 -4.82 -0.49 -5.35
N LEU A 109 -4.22 -1.17 -6.31
CA LEU A 109 -2.88 -0.90 -6.82
C LEU A 109 -2.97 -0.66 -8.33
N ASP A 110 -2.56 0.52 -8.78
CA ASP A 110 -2.56 0.87 -10.19
C ASP A 110 -1.46 0.13 -10.96
N SER A 111 -0.19 0.30 -10.57
CA SER A 111 0.92 -0.46 -11.17
C SER A 111 2.09 -0.65 -10.20
N ALA A 112 2.74 -1.80 -10.28
CA ALA A 112 4.01 -2.08 -9.63
C ALA A 112 4.99 -2.67 -10.65
N THR A 113 6.22 -2.16 -10.68
CA THR A 113 7.30 -2.69 -11.53
C THR A 113 7.91 -3.94 -10.93
N GLY A 114 7.89 -4.05 -9.60
CA GLY A 114 8.43 -5.17 -8.83
C GLY A 114 7.42 -6.26 -8.46
N ARG A 115 7.73 -6.98 -7.38
CA ARG A 115 6.91 -8.04 -6.80
C ARG A 115 5.71 -7.46 -6.07
N VAL A 116 4.56 -8.10 -6.21
CA VAL A 116 3.33 -7.76 -5.47
C VAL A 116 2.94 -8.89 -4.53
N GLU A 117 2.88 -8.62 -3.22
CA GLU A 117 2.33 -9.54 -2.22
C GLU A 117 1.17 -8.89 -1.47
N VAL A 118 -0.05 -9.38 -1.69
CA VAL A 118 -1.25 -8.85 -1.02
C VAL A 118 -1.91 -9.94 -0.18
N LYS A 119 -2.19 -9.63 1.09
CA LYS A 119 -2.90 -10.52 2.03
C LYS A 119 -4.04 -9.78 2.70
N VAL A 120 -5.28 -10.18 2.42
CA VAL A 120 -6.48 -9.58 3.01
C VAL A 120 -7.34 -10.66 3.64
N ALA A 121 -7.87 -10.43 4.84
CA ALA A 121 -8.86 -11.35 5.41
C ALA A 121 -10.28 -11.06 4.88
N SER A 122 -10.68 -9.80 4.74
CA SER A 122 -11.93 -9.42 4.09
C SER A 122 -11.81 -8.11 3.30
N GLY A 123 -12.17 -8.11 2.02
CA GLY A 123 -12.15 -6.91 1.18
C GLY A 123 -11.79 -7.24 -0.26
N ASN A 124 -12.05 -6.30 -1.15
CA ASN A 124 -11.77 -6.45 -2.56
C ASN A 124 -10.33 -6.03 -2.87
N ILE A 125 -9.70 -6.74 -3.79
CA ILE A 125 -8.33 -6.47 -4.22
C ILE A 125 -8.36 -6.19 -5.72
N ALA A 126 -7.97 -4.98 -6.12
CA ALA A 126 -7.84 -4.59 -7.51
C ALA A 126 -6.37 -4.25 -7.80
N ILE A 127 -5.78 -4.94 -8.77
CA ILE A 127 -4.42 -4.72 -9.23
C ILE A 127 -4.45 -4.45 -10.74
N GLY A 128 -3.89 -3.34 -11.18
CA GLY A 128 -3.79 -2.96 -12.58
C GLY A 128 -2.67 -3.73 -13.28
N LEU A 129 -1.43 -3.29 -13.13
CA LEU A 129 -0.25 -3.90 -13.76
C LEU A 129 0.75 -4.40 -12.70
N VAL A 130 1.25 -5.62 -12.87
CA VAL A 130 2.39 -6.15 -12.11
C VAL A 130 3.50 -6.55 -13.07
N GLY A 131 4.66 -5.92 -12.96
CA GLY A 131 5.86 -6.23 -13.73
C GLY A 131 6.61 -7.47 -13.24
N GLY A 132 6.59 -7.74 -11.93
CA GLY A 132 7.19 -8.92 -11.30
C GLY A 132 6.19 -10.00 -10.87
N ASP A 133 6.62 -10.86 -9.95
CA ASP A 133 5.76 -11.92 -9.41
C ASP A 133 4.59 -11.34 -8.61
N ALA A 134 3.37 -11.83 -8.84
CA ALA A 134 2.19 -11.49 -8.06
C ALA A 134 1.77 -12.67 -7.16
N ARG A 135 1.59 -12.38 -5.86
CA ARG A 135 1.03 -13.32 -4.88
C ARG A 135 -0.09 -12.65 -4.10
N VAL A 136 -1.32 -13.03 -4.36
CA VAL A 136 -2.50 -12.48 -3.70
C VAL A 136 -3.20 -13.57 -2.89
N VAL A 137 -3.49 -13.29 -1.62
CA VAL A 137 -4.25 -14.18 -0.75
C VAL A 137 -5.40 -13.40 -0.13
N SER A 138 -6.62 -13.82 -0.39
CA SER A 138 -7.83 -13.29 0.25
C SER A 138 -8.53 -14.40 1.05
N ALA A 139 -9.10 -14.10 2.20
CA ALA A 139 -10.04 -15.05 2.83
C ALA A 139 -11.49 -14.78 2.39
N SER A 140 -11.85 -13.53 2.12
CA SER A 140 -13.17 -13.17 1.59
C SER A 140 -13.10 -11.90 0.75
N GLY A 141 -13.70 -11.90 -0.42
CA GLY A 141 -13.80 -10.75 -1.31
C GLY A 141 -13.25 -11.04 -2.70
N ASP A 142 -13.53 -10.13 -3.62
CA ASP A 142 -13.21 -10.33 -5.03
C ASP A 142 -11.78 -9.87 -5.32
N VAL A 143 -11.07 -10.62 -6.15
CA VAL A 143 -9.72 -10.26 -6.58
C VAL A 143 -9.72 -10.06 -8.08
N THR A 144 -9.28 -8.89 -8.51
CA THR A 144 -9.12 -8.54 -9.91
C THR A 144 -7.66 -8.21 -10.19
N ILE A 145 -7.04 -8.90 -11.13
CA ILE A 145 -5.69 -8.57 -11.63
C ILE A 145 -5.79 -8.33 -13.13
N SER A 146 -5.59 -7.08 -13.55
CA SER A 146 -5.79 -6.70 -14.96
C SER A 146 -4.65 -7.20 -15.85
N ARG A 147 -3.40 -7.07 -15.38
CA ARG A 147 -2.22 -7.54 -16.10
C ARG A 147 -1.10 -7.95 -15.15
N ALA A 148 -0.58 -9.16 -15.32
CA ALA A 148 0.67 -9.61 -14.71
C ALA A 148 1.65 -9.99 -15.82
N GLU A 149 2.89 -9.52 -15.75
CA GLU A 149 3.94 -9.79 -16.75
C GLU A 149 4.85 -10.97 -16.39
N ALA A 150 4.77 -11.44 -15.14
CA ALA A 150 5.44 -12.63 -14.65
C ALA A 150 4.45 -13.56 -13.90
N ASP A 151 4.99 -14.49 -13.10
CA ASP A 151 4.20 -15.49 -12.40
C ASP A 151 3.17 -14.86 -11.46
N CYS A 152 1.92 -15.32 -11.58
CA CYS A 152 0.82 -14.84 -10.77
C CYS A 152 0.16 -16.01 -10.03
N SER A 153 0.11 -15.90 -8.70
CA SER A 153 -0.55 -16.86 -7.81
C SER A 153 -1.59 -16.16 -6.97
N VAL A 154 -2.85 -16.60 -7.05
CA VAL A 154 -3.94 -16.07 -6.23
C VAL A 154 -4.65 -17.19 -5.52
N ALA A 155 -4.92 -16.99 -4.24
CA ALA A 155 -5.71 -17.89 -3.43
C ALA A 155 -6.81 -17.09 -2.73
N THR A 156 -8.08 -17.41 -3.00
CA THR A 156 -9.21 -16.92 -2.22
C THR A 156 -9.91 -18.08 -1.52
N ALA A 157 -10.36 -17.88 -0.27
CA ALA A 157 -11.23 -18.86 0.37
C ALA A 157 -12.71 -18.66 -0.01
N SER A 158 -13.12 -17.43 -0.32
CA SER A 158 -14.48 -17.10 -0.76
C SER A 158 -14.49 -15.78 -1.56
N GLY A 159 -15.20 -15.73 -2.68
CA GLY A 159 -15.25 -14.58 -3.58
C GLY A 159 -14.86 -14.96 -5.00
N ASP A 160 -15.05 -14.02 -5.92
CA ASP A 160 -14.75 -14.23 -7.33
C ASP A 160 -13.32 -13.81 -7.66
N LEU A 161 -12.69 -14.54 -8.58
CA LEU A 161 -11.37 -14.22 -9.11
C LEU A 161 -11.50 -13.84 -10.57
N ASP A 162 -11.13 -12.60 -10.90
CA ASP A 162 -11.07 -12.10 -12.26
C ASP A 162 -9.62 -11.81 -12.65
N PHE A 163 -9.21 -12.36 -13.78
CA PHE A 163 -7.89 -12.14 -14.37
C PHE A 163 -8.06 -11.63 -15.78
N GLY A 164 -7.42 -10.50 -16.08
CA GLY A 164 -7.25 -10.03 -17.44
C GLY A 164 -6.15 -10.82 -18.15
N THR A 165 -5.00 -10.20 -18.32
CA THR A 165 -3.85 -10.80 -19.03
C THR A 165 -2.83 -11.31 -18.03
N VAL A 166 -2.49 -12.60 -18.07
CA VAL A 166 -1.41 -13.16 -17.26
C VAL A 166 -0.32 -13.67 -18.20
N GLY A 167 0.84 -13.04 -18.16
CA GLY A 167 2.05 -13.45 -18.85
C GLY A 167 2.91 -14.27 -17.89
N GLY A 168 2.85 -15.59 -18.00
CA GLY A 168 3.78 -16.51 -17.33
C GLY A 168 4.14 -17.59 -18.33
N SER A 169 5.43 -17.84 -18.51
CA SER A 169 5.98 -18.82 -19.47
C SER A 169 6.16 -20.20 -18.87
#